data_AF-A0AAF0SYL1-F1
#
_entry.id   AF-A0AAF0SYL1-F1
#
_cell.length_a   1.000
_cell.length_b   1.000
_cell.length_c   1.000
_cell.angle_alpha   90.00
_cell.angle_beta   90.00
_cell.angle_gamma   90.00
#
_symmetry.space_group_name_H-M   'P 1'
#
loop_
_entity.id
_entity.type
_entity.pdbx_description
1 polymer ?
#
loop_
_entity_poly.entity_id
_entity_poly.type
_entity_poly.pdbx_seq_one_letter_code
_entity_poly.pdbx_strand_id
1 'polypeptide(L)'
;MRKFHLLAFALIFTGGMVAFNPAFAFSTLAADRGVDVSVAGENKGLIELTEAEYNTVESQDTFTTVASVENNLKNGAEINYRITTNSTLTVQFDGQEGETVEGSTTVLSGEGQDIGLRCPSGNDRINQAGLTVEITATSDDVSVQNIQFQQGLDVACSPGNSPPGTGPPGGTPPGQQ
;
A
#
# COMPACT_ATOMS: atom_id res chain seq x y z
N MET A 1 73.98 -42.51 17.11
CA MET A 1 72.86 -43.00 16.25
C MET A 1 71.46 -42.88 16.88
N ARG A 2 71.32 -42.77 18.22
CA ARG A 2 70.02 -42.72 18.93
C ARG A 2 69.22 -41.40 18.81
N LYS A 3 69.90 -40.27 18.53
CA LYS A 3 69.28 -38.93 18.47
C LYS A 3 68.55 -38.63 17.15
N PHE A 4 68.94 -39.28 16.05
CA PHE A 4 68.31 -39.07 14.73
C PHE A 4 66.95 -39.79 14.60
N HIS A 5 66.77 -40.92 15.28
CA HIS A 5 65.50 -41.67 15.24
C HIS A 5 64.38 -40.99 16.04
N LEU A 6 64.74 -40.24 17.11
CA LEU A 6 63.80 -39.45 17.90
C LEU A 6 63.25 -38.25 17.13
N LEU A 7 64.08 -37.61 16.30
CA LEU A 7 63.67 -36.48 15.46
C LEU A 7 62.70 -36.94 14.34
N ALA A 8 62.97 -38.09 13.74
CA ALA A 8 62.12 -38.68 12.70
C ALA A 8 60.74 -39.10 13.24
N PHE A 9 60.70 -39.68 14.44
CA PHE A 9 59.43 -40.04 15.10
C PHE A 9 58.59 -38.80 15.47
N ALA A 10 59.22 -37.74 15.95
CA ALA A 10 58.53 -36.49 16.28
C ALA A 10 57.90 -35.84 15.03
N LEU A 11 58.59 -35.84 13.90
CA LEU A 11 58.09 -35.26 12.64
C LEU A 11 56.89 -36.03 12.06
N ILE A 12 56.88 -37.36 12.17
CA ILE A 12 55.76 -38.20 11.72
C ILE A 12 54.52 -38.00 12.62
N PHE A 13 54.71 -37.85 13.93
CA PHE A 13 53.59 -37.60 14.86
C PHE A 13 52.97 -36.21 14.67
N THR A 14 53.79 -35.17 14.47
CA THR A 14 53.29 -33.82 14.21
C THR A 14 52.66 -33.72 12.82
N GLY A 15 53.22 -34.40 11.81
CA GLY A 15 52.63 -34.49 10.46
C GLY A 15 51.29 -35.24 10.42
N GLY A 16 51.13 -36.29 11.23
CA GLY A 16 49.89 -37.05 11.35
C GLY A 16 48.75 -36.30 12.05
N MET A 17 49.06 -35.44 13.03
CA MET A 17 48.04 -34.64 13.71
C MET A 17 47.51 -33.47 12.86
N VAL A 18 48.27 -32.98 11.88
CA VAL A 18 47.80 -31.96 10.93
C VAL A 18 46.86 -32.54 9.86
N ALA A 19 46.95 -33.86 9.58
CA ALA A 19 46.16 -34.52 8.54
C ALA A 19 44.74 -34.93 8.98
N PHE A 20 44.41 -34.93 10.27
CA PHE A 20 43.11 -35.38 10.79
C PHE A 20 42.17 -34.26 11.27
N ASN A 21 42.56 -32.99 11.14
CA ASN A 21 41.65 -31.88 11.38
C ASN A 21 41.75 -30.83 10.29
N PRO A 22 41.04 -31.01 9.17
CA PRO A 22 40.41 -29.87 8.53
C PRO A 22 39.19 -29.49 9.38
N ALA A 23 39.42 -29.07 10.64
CA ALA A 23 38.49 -28.15 11.28
C ALA A 23 38.73 -26.83 10.57
N PHE A 24 38.22 -26.75 9.33
CA PHE A 24 38.11 -25.51 8.60
C PHE A 24 37.39 -24.56 9.54
N ALA A 25 38.14 -23.61 10.07
CA ALA A 25 37.61 -22.38 10.58
C ALA A 25 37.04 -21.61 9.39
N PHE A 26 35.92 -22.10 8.85
CA PHE A 26 34.92 -21.20 8.30
C PHE A 26 34.36 -20.51 9.53
N SER A 27 35.05 -19.44 9.94
CA SER A 27 34.40 -18.35 10.64
C SER A 27 33.21 -18.01 9.75
N THR A 28 32.04 -18.50 10.13
CA THR A 28 30.81 -18.00 9.55
C THR A 28 30.75 -16.58 10.07
N LEU A 29 31.36 -15.66 9.34
CA LEU A 29 30.74 -14.37 9.03
C LEU A 29 29.43 -14.69 8.29
N ALA A 30 28.52 -15.39 8.97
CA ALA A 30 27.12 -15.06 8.93
C ALA A 30 27.12 -13.66 9.50
N ALA A 31 27.36 -12.69 8.62
CA ALA A 31 26.95 -11.34 8.85
C ALA A 31 25.50 -11.47 9.31
N ASP A 32 25.31 -11.28 10.61
CA ASP A 32 24.05 -10.99 11.24
C ASP A 32 23.54 -9.73 10.54
N ARG A 33 22.99 -9.89 9.33
CA ARG A 33 22.07 -8.94 8.75
C ARG A 33 20.80 -9.19 9.53
N GLY A 34 20.81 -8.73 10.78
CA GLY A 34 19.64 -8.73 11.63
C GLY A 34 18.56 -8.02 10.85
N VAL A 35 17.61 -8.79 10.32
CA VAL A 35 16.41 -8.24 9.74
C VAL A 35 15.56 -7.89 10.93
N ASP A 36 15.56 -6.60 11.30
CA ASP A 36 14.62 -6.11 12.30
C ASP A 36 13.26 -5.95 11.63
N VAL A 37 12.26 -6.65 12.17
CA VAL A 37 10.88 -6.60 11.68
C VAL A 37 10.06 -5.94 12.77
N SER A 38 9.85 -4.64 12.63
CA SER A 38 8.90 -3.92 13.47
C SER A 38 7.58 -3.76 12.75
N VAL A 39 6.48 -4.14 13.39
CA VAL A 39 5.14 -3.75 12.94
C VAL A 39 4.91 -2.33 13.43
N ALA A 40 4.62 -1.40 12.52
CA ALA A 40 4.22 -0.05 12.92
C ALA A 40 2.95 -0.13 13.77
N GLY A 41 2.92 0.59 14.91
CA GLY A 41 1.68 0.77 15.66
C GLY A 41 0.66 1.62 14.88
N GLU A 42 -0.55 1.75 15.41
CA GLU A 42 -1.60 2.58 14.81
C GLU A 42 -1.06 3.99 14.52
N ASN A 43 -1.21 4.40 13.25
CA ASN A 43 -0.88 5.70 12.68
C ASN A 43 0.61 6.10 12.68
N LYS A 44 1.49 5.13 12.39
CA LYS A 44 2.94 5.36 12.28
C LYS A 44 3.58 4.68 11.07
N GLY A 45 2.78 4.33 10.07
CA GLY A 45 3.29 3.77 8.82
C GLY A 45 4.13 4.82 8.07
N LEU A 46 5.24 4.41 7.45
CA LEU A 46 6.04 5.32 6.60
C LEU A 46 5.21 5.86 5.44
N ILE A 47 4.35 5.00 4.90
CA ILE A 47 3.19 5.34 4.10
C ILE A 47 2.00 4.77 4.83
N GLU A 48 0.96 5.57 4.96
CA GLU A 48 -0.24 5.22 5.69
C GLU A 48 -1.46 5.27 4.77
N LEU A 49 -2.38 4.35 5.00
CA LEU A 49 -3.69 4.31 4.36
C LEU A 49 -4.72 4.52 5.46
N THR A 50 -5.31 5.71 5.48
CA THR A 50 -6.26 6.14 6.50
C THR A 50 -7.67 6.01 5.96
N GLU A 51 -8.56 5.39 6.72
CA GLU A 51 -10.00 5.35 6.40
C GLU A 51 -10.64 6.70 6.75
N ALA A 52 -11.54 7.19 5.89
CA ALA A 52 -12.35 8.35 6.22
C ALA A 52 -13.34 8.03 7.36
N GLU A 53 -13.67 9.03 8.18
CA GLU A 53 -14.65 8.90 9.27
C GLU A 53 -16.04 8.49 8.76
N TYR A 54 -16.35 8.83 7.51
CA TYR A 54 -17.57 8.42 6.81
C TYR A 54 -17.19 7.73 5.49
N ASN A 55 -17.57 6.47 5.35
CA ASN A 55 -17.32 5.66 4.15
C ASN A 55 -18.58 5.45 3.28
N THR A 56 -19.62 6.28 3.49
CA THR A 56 -20.90 6.17 2.76
C THR A 56 -20.86 6.95 1.44
N VAL A 57 -21.00 6.25 0.32
CA VAL A 57 -21.03 6.87 -1.03
C VAL A 57 -22.48 7.02 -1.51
N GLU A 58 -22.95 8.25 -1.71
CA GLU A 58 -24.37 8.53 -2.01
C GLU A 58 -24.62 9.26 -3.34
N SER A 59 -23.61 9.97 -3.86
CA SER A 59 -23.77 10.94 -4.95
C SER A 59 -23.25 10.42 -6.29
N GLN A 60 -23.94 10.76 -7.38
CA GLN A 60 -23.49 10.56 -8.77
C GLN A 60 -22.68 11.74 -9.32
N ASP A 61 -22.78 12.91 -8.67
CA ASP A 61 -22.23 14.17 -9.17
C ASP A 61 -20.93 14.56 -8.49
N THR A 62 -20.68 14.05 -7.29
CA THR A 62 -19.54 14.42 -6.44
C THR A 62 -18.82 13.20 -5.91
N PHE A 63 -17.50 13.26 -5.85
CA PHE A 63 -16.70 12.25 -5.17
C PHE A 63 -16.80 12.40 -3.65
N THR A 64 -16.91 11.27 -2.96
CA THR A 64 -16.83 11.16 -1.51
C THR A 64 -15.47 10.58 -1.17
N THR A 65 -14.68 11.27 -0.35
CA THR A 65 -13.41 10.73 0.16
C THR A 65 -13.71 9.56 1.11
N VAL A 66 -13.18 8.39 0.80
CA VAL A 66 -13.38 7.17 1.64
C VAL A 66 -12.09 6.69 2.30
N ALA A 67 -10.95 7.08 1.74
CA ALA A 67 -9.64 6.80 2.30
C ALA A 67 -8.63 7.86 1.83
N SER A 68 -7.47 7.93 2.46
CA SER A 68 -6.36 8.79 2.05
C SER A 68 -5.02 8.05 2.14
N VAL A 69 -4.10 8.37 1.23
CA VAL A 69 -2.72 7.89 1.22
C VAL A 69 -1.84 8.98 1.82
N GLU A 70 -1.27 8.75 2.99
CA GLU A 70 -0.42 9.73 3.68
C GLU A 70 1.06 9.35 3.57
N ASN A 71 1.89 10.34 3.25
CA ASN A 71 3.34 10.16 3.21
C ASN A 71 4.00 10.70 4.48
N ASN A 72 4.36 9.79 5.39
CA ASN A 72 5.06 10.10 6.64
C ASN A 72 6.59 10.04 6.51
N LEU A 73 7.13 9.84 5.30
CA LEU A 73 8.56 9.94 5.04
C LEU A 73 9.01 11.41 5.16
N LYS A 74 10.31 11.61 5.41
CA LYS A 74 10.90 12.96 5.51
C LYS A 74 10.98 13.70 4.17
N ASN A 75 10.91 12.96 3.08
CA ASN A 75 11.01 13.46 1.71
C ASN A 75 9.73 13.08 0.94
N GLY A 76 9.55 13.69 -0.24
CA GLY A 76 8.52 13.24 -1.18
C GLY A 76 8.72 11.77 -1.56
N ALA A 77 7.62 11.10 -1.83
CA ALA A 77 7.61 9.70 -2.24
C ALA A 77 6.88 9.55 -3.57
N GLU A 78 7.48 8.81 -4.50
CA GLU A 78 6.81 8.33 -5.70
C GLU A 78 5.94 7.13 -5.33
N ILE A 79 4.63 7.30 -5.44
CA ILE A 79 3.59 6.34 -5.14
C ILE A 79 3.15 5.71 -6.46
N ASN A 80 3.49 4.44 -6.66
CA ASN A 80 2.91 3.60 -7.70
C ASN A 80 1.66 2.93 -7.14
N TYR A 81 0.51 3.13 -7.77
CA TYR A 81 -0.77 2.71 -7.22
C TYR A 81 -1.60 1.91 -8.23
N ARG A 82 -2.42 1.02 -7.69
CA ARG A 82 -3.59 0.42 -8.34
C ARG A 82 -4.75 0.47 -7.36
N ILE A 83 -5.83 1.12 -7.75
CA ILE A 83 -7.04 1.25 -6.94
C ILE A 83 -8.20 0.68 -7.73
N THR A 84 -8.92 -0.25 -7.12
CA THR A 84 -10.03 -0.97 -7.75
C THR A 84 -11.21 -1.06 -6.81
N THR A 85 -12.41 -1.11 -7.38
CA THR A 85 -13.60 -1.54 -6.63
C THR A 85 -14.15 -2.83 -7.22
N ASN A 86 -14.85 -3.62 -6.40
CA ASN A 86 -15.56 -4.82 -6.88
C ASN A 86 -16.98 -4.51 -7.40
N SER A 87 -17.21 -3.25 -7.79
CA SER A 87 -18.52 -2.69 -8.16
C SER A 87 -18.36 -1.72 -9.33
N THR A 88 -19.44 -1.11 -9.81
CA THR A 88 -19.41 -0.11 -10.88
C THR A 88 -19.17 1.32 -10.36
N LEU A 89 -18.67 1.48 -9.12
CA LEU A 89 -18.30 2.79 -8.59
C LEU A 89 -17.14 3.40 -9.41
N THR A 90 -17.19 4.72 -9.59
CA THR A 90 -16.07 5.46 -10.16
C THR A 90 -15.12 5.85 -9.05
N VAL A 91 -13.85 5.48 -9.20
CA VAL A 91 -12.72 5.88 -8.37
C VAL A 91 -12.12 7.17 -8.90
N GLN A 92 -11.70 8.05 -7.99
CA GLN A 92 -10.83 9.18 -8.28
C GLN A 92 -9.58 9.14 -7.41
N PHE A 93 -8.42 9.31 -8.02
CA PHE A 93 -7.14 9.47 -7.33
C PHE A 93 -6.16 10.25 -8.22
N ASP A 94 -5.47 11.23 -7.65
CA ASP A 94 -4.53 12.11 -8.36
C ASP A 94 -5.07 12.69 -9.69
N GLY A 95 -6.32 13.15 -9.68
CA GLY A 95 -6.98 13.72 -10.86
C GLY A 95 -7.34 12.71 -11.96
N GLN A 96 -7.06 11.41 -11.78
CA GLN A 96 -7.54 10.35 -12.65
C GLN A 96 -8.87 9.78 -12.16
N GLU A 97 -9.73 9.38 -13.09
CA GLU A 97 -11.05 8.81 -12.79
C GLU A 97 -11.33 7.54 -13.61
N GLY A 98 -11.94 6.54 -12.97
CA GLY A 98 -12.37 5.30 -13.64
C GLY A 98 -12.80 4.22 -12.65
N GLU A 99 -13.34 3.09 -13.12
CA GLU A 99 -13.66 1.93 -12.25
C GLU A 99 -12.39 1.27 -11.66
N THR A 100 -11.27 1.45 -12.36
CA THR A 100 -9.92 1.10 -11.93
C THR A 100 -9.00 2.26 -12.27
N VAL A 101 -8.21 2.70 -11.31
CA VAL A 101 -7.26 3.80 -11.46
C VAL A 101 -5.87 3.27 -11.13
N GLU A 102 -4.95 3.37 -12.07
CA GLU A 102 -3.57 2.88 -11.94
C GLU A 102 -2.59 3.90 -12.51
N GLY A 103 -1.43 4.07 -11.86
CA GLY A 103 -0.47 5.07 -12.27
C GLY A 103 0.62 5.29 -11.24
N SER A 104 1.32 6.41 -11.40
CA SER A 104 2.26 6.91 -10.40
C SER A 104 2.03 8.38 -10.13
N THR A 105 2.21 8.76 -8.87
CA THR A 105 2.12 10.15 -8.41
C THR A 105 3.21 10.44 -7.40
N THR A 106 3.47 11.72 -7.13
CA THR A 106 4.39 12.13 -6.07
C THR A 106 3.60 12.77 -4.94
N VAL A 107 3.68 12.17 -3.75
CA VAL A 107 3.10 12.74 -2.53
C VAL A 107 4.23 13.36 -1.70
N LEU A 108 4.12 14.66 -1.40
CA LEU A 108 5.14 15.36 -0.63
C LEU A 108 5.16 14.88 0.84
N SER A 109 6.25 15.19 1.54
CA SER A 109 6.40 14.82 2.95
C SER A 109 5.33 15.49 3.81
N GLY A 110 4.64 14.70 4.61
CA GLY A 110 3.56 15.15 5.49
C GLY A 110 2.26 15.52 4.77
N GLU A 111 2.17 15.28 3.46
CA GLU A 111 0.95 15.46 2.69
C GLU A 111 0.21 14.13 2.50
N GLY A 112 -1.08 14.24 2.18
CA GLY A 112 -1.96 13.12 1.89
C GLY A 112 -2.64 13.30 0.54
N GLN A 113 -2.96 12.18 -0.10
CA GLN A 113 -3.72 12.13 -1.34
C GLN A 113 -5.00 11.33 -1.12
N ASP A 114 -6.13 12.01 -1.31
CA ASP A 114 -7.45 11.42 -1.09
C ASP A 114 -7.85 10.45 -2.21
N ILE A 115 -8.50 9.37 -1.80
CA ILE A 115 -9.19 8.40 -2.65
C ILE A 115 -10.68 8.72 -2.60
N GLY A 116 -11.20 9.22 -3.71
CA GLY A 116 -12.60 9.56 -3.89
C GLY A 116 -13.39 8.44 -4.55
N LEU A 117 -14.63 8.22 -4.13
CA LEU A 117 -15.59 7.34 -4.80
C LEU A 117 -16.88 8.06 -5.15
N ARG A 118 -17.47 7.68 -6.28
CA ARG A 118 -18.73 8.25 -6.78
C ARG A 118 -19.62 7.15 -7.33
N CYS A 119 -20.93 7.30 -7.15
CA CYS A 119 -21.92 6.40 -7.70
C CYS A 119 -21.84 6.38 -9.24
N PRO A 120 -22.10 5.22 -9.88
CA PRO A 120 -22.20 5.16 -11.33
C PRO A 120 -23.30 6.09 -11.85
N SER A 121 -23.06 6.67 -13.03
CA SER A 121 -24.11 7.40 -13.75
C SER A 121 -25.18 6.40 -14.22
N GLY A 122 -26.39 6.49 -13.71
CA GLY A 122 -27.48 5.61 -14.11
C GLY A 122 -28.45 5.26 -12.98
N ASN A 123 -29.16 4.15 -13.17
CA ASN A 123 -30.18 3.67 -12.24
C ASN A 123 -29.71 2.49 -11.37
N ASP A 124 -28.41 2.21 -11.38
CA ASP A 124 -27.83 1.10 -10.65
C ASP A 124 -28.00 1.32 -9.15
N ARG A 125 -28.47 0.26 -8.46
CA ARG A 125 -28.59 0.24 -7.01
C ARG A 125 -27.42 -0.54 -6.45
N ILE A 126 -26.57 0.16 -5.72
CA ILE A 126 -25.43 -0.41 -5.01
C ILE A 126 -25.62 -0.07 -3.54
N ASN A 127 -25.69 -1.12 -2.71
CA ASN A 127 -25.84 -0.98 -1.26
C ASN A 127 -24.53 -1.23 -0.50
N GLN A 128 -23.61 -1.97 -1.12
CA GLN A 128 -22.30 -2.32 -0.57
C GLN A 128 -21.28 -2.43 -1.70
N ALA A 129 -20.04 -2.06 -1.41
CA ALA A 129 -18.89 -2.24 -2.29
C ALA A 129 -17.65 -2.59 -1.48
N GLY A 130 -16.62 -3.07 -2.15
CA GLY A 130 -15.28 -3.28 -1.59
C GLY A 130 -14.27 -2.43 -2.35
N LEU A 131 -13.43 -1.71 -1.61
CA LEU A 131 -12.27 -0.97 -2.13
C LEU A 131 -11.02 -1.80 -1.92
N THR A 132 -10.19 -1.92 -2.96
CA THR A 132 -8.84 -2.50 -2.86
C THR A 132 -7.83 -1.48 -3.37
N VAL A 133 -6.86 -1.16 -2.52
CA VAL A 133 -5.76 -0.23 -2.81
C VAL A 133 -4.45 -0.99 -2.69
N GLU A 134 -3.64 -0.93 -3.74
CA GLU A 134 -2.31 -1.52 -3.79
C GLU A 134 -1.29 -0.43 -4.10
N ILE A 135 -0.27 -0.30 -3.25
CA ILE A 135 0.73 0.76 -3.34
C ILE A 135 2.14 0.21 -3.19
N THR A 136 3.05 0.76 -3.99
CA THR A 136 4.49 0.74 -3.75
C THR A 136 5.01 2.16 -3.73
N ALA A 137 5.71 2.53 -2.66
CA ALA A 137 6.26 3.86 -2.48
C ALA A 137 7.78 3.83 -2.51
N THR A 138 8.38 4.77 -3.23
CA THR A 138 9.84 4.91 -3.30
C THR A 138 10.25 6.34 -3.03
N SER A 139 11.26 6.50 -2.18
CA SER A 139 11.99 7.74 -1.97
C SER A 139 13.49 7.44 -2.07
N ASP A 140 14.33 8.46 -2.02
CA ASP A 140 15.78 8.32 -2.25
C ASP A 140 16.45 7.28 -1.33
N ASP A 141 16.00 7.19 -0.07
CA ASP A 141 16.61 6.36 0.97
C ASP A 141 15.77 5.14 1.37
N VAL A 142 14.49 5.09 0.97
CA VAL A 142 13.50 4.14 1.48
C VAL A 142 12.58 3.65 0.37
N SER A 143 12.34 2.34 0.33
CA SER A 143 11.29 1.73 -0.49
C SER A 143 10.33 0.97 0.40
N VAL A 144 9.04 1.24 0.26
CA VAL A 144 7.94 0.54 0.94
C VAL A 144 7.16 -0.22 -0.12
N GLN A 145 7.08 -1.53 0.02
CA GLN A 145 6.50 -2.41 -1.00
C GLN A 145 5.32 -3.20 -0.42
N ASN A 146 4.44 -3.64 -1.32
CA ASN A 146 3.30 -4.51 -1.00
C ASN A 146 2.36 -3.90 0.06
N ILE A 147 2.14 -2.58 0.00
CA ILE A 147 1.09 -1.97 0.79
C ILE A 147 -0.22 -2.37 0.14
N GLN A 148 -1.05 -3.11 0.87
CA GLN A 148 -2.39 -3.49 0.41
C GLN A 148 -3.41 -3.14 1.49
N PHE A 149 -4.48 -2.50 1.07
CA PHE A 149 -5.59 -2.11 1.92
C PHE A 149 -6.90 -2.56 1.29
N GLN A 150 -7.77 -3.15 2.11
CA GLN A 150 -9.08 -3.64 1.68
C GLN A 150 -10.13 -3.16 2.68
N GLN A 151 -11.16 -2.50 2.18
CA GLN A 151 -12.22 -1.94 3.00
C GLN A 151 -13.59 -2.31 2.44
N GLY A 152 -14.52 -2.63 3.32
CA GLY A 152 -15.95 -2.66 3.00
C GLY A 152 -16.55 -1.26 3.06
N LEU A 153 -17.40 -0.94 2.09
CA LEU A 153 -18.04 0.37 1.96
C LEU A 153 -19.55 0.21 2.03
N ASP A 154 -20.18 1.09 2.78
CA ASP A 154 -21.62 1.31 2.68
C ASP A 154 -21.89 2.25 1.51
N VAL A 155 -22.85 1.88 0.68
CA VAL A 155 -23.15 2.63 -0.54
C VAL A 155 -24.65 2.87 -0.58
N ALA A 156 -25.07 4.07 -0.94
CA ALA A 156 -26.49 4.43 -1.06
C ALA A 156 -26.78 5.04 -2.44
N CYS A 157 -26.22 4.42 -3.49
CA CYS A 157 -26.50 4.81 -4.87
C CYS A 157 -27.95 4.43 -5.19
N SER A 158 -28.84 5.44 -5.23
CA SER A 158 -30.23 5.26 -5.66
C SER A 158 -30.49 6.02 -6.96
N PRO A 159 -31.29 5.45 -7.89
CA PRO A 159 -31.80 6.19 -9.03
C PRO A 159 -32.59 7.42 -8.56
N GLY A 160 -32.02 8.62 -8.74
CA GLY A 160 -32.67 9.89 -8.41
C GLY A 160 -32.09 10.69 -7.24
N ASN A 161 -31.00 10.22 -6.60
CA ASN A 161 -30.28 11.03 -5.60
C ASN A 161 -29.32 12.02 -6.28
N SER A 162 -29.87 12.98 -7.02
CA SER A 162 -29.17 14.25 -7.20
C SER A 162 -29.23 15.02 -5.86
N PRO A 163 -28.19 15.76 -5.47
CA PRO A 163 -28.22 16.54 -4.23
C PRO A 163 -29.45 17.47 -4.17
N PRO A 164 -30.00 17.74 -2.97
CA PRO A 164 -31.18 18.60 -2.84
C PRO A 164 -30.82 20.05 -3.17
N GLY A 165 -30.94 20.44 -4.44
CA GLY A 165 -30.77 21.83 -4.85
C GLY A 165 -30.54 22.02 -6.34
N THR A 166 -31.56 22.60 -7.00
CA THR A 166 -31.60 23.32 -8.30
C THR A 166 -32.69 22.87 -9.27
N GLY A 167 -33.75 22.20 -8.79
CA GLY A 167 -35.02 22.22 -9.51
C GLY A 167 -35.48 23.69 -9.70
N PRO A 168 -35.75 24.16 -10.93
CA PRO A 168 -36.47 25.41 -11.12
C PRO A 168 -37.86 25.26 -10.47
N PRO A 169 -38.41 26.31 -9.83
CA PRO A 169 -39.74 26.23 -9.24
C PRO A 169 -40.77 25.90 -10.32
N GLY A 170 -41.73 25.03 -9.97
CA GLY A 170 -42.69 24.42 -10.88
C GLY A 170 -43.33 25.40 -11.87
N GLY A 171 -43.21 25.07 -13.15
CA GLY A 171 -44.02 25.67 -14.21
C GLY A 171 -45.37 24.96 -14.30
N THR A 172 -46.43 25.63 -13.88
CA THR A 172 -47.81 25.25 -14.19
C THR A 172 -48.00 25.16 -15.71
N PRO A 173 -48.65 24.12 -16.27
CA PRO A 173 -48.92 24.05 -17.71
C PRO A 173 -49.92 25.15 -18.12
N PRO A 174 -49.66 25.93 -19.18
CA PRO A 174 -50.63 26.90 -19.70
C PRO A 174 -51.60 26.19 -20.63
N GLY A 175 -52.87 26.09 -20.23
CA GLY A 175 -53.93 25.65 -21.15
C GLY A 175 -55.19 25.14 -20.47
N GLN A 176 -55.91 26.01 -19.76
CA GLN A 176 -57.38 25.95 -19.65
C GLN A 176 -57.95 27.37 -19.53
N GLN A 177 -58.32 27.94 -20.68
CA GLN A 177 -59.43 28.88 -20.85
C GLN A 177 -60.25 28.41 -22.04
#